data_AF-A0A0F4TDJ8-F1
#
_entry.id   AF-A0A0F4TDJ8-F1
#
_cell.length_a   1.000
_cell.length_b   1.000
_cell.length_c   1.000
_cell.angle_alpha   90.00
_cell.angle_beta   90.00
_cell.angle_gamma   90.00
#
_symmetry.space_group_name_H-M   'P 1'
#
loop_
_entity.id
_entity.type
_entity.pdbx_description
1 polymer ?
#
loop_
_entity_poly.entity_id
_entity_poly.type
_entity_poly.pdbx_seq_one_letter_code
_entity_poly.pdbx_strand_id
1 'polypeptide(L)'
;GTLSTQIRDLTVGRTATDIASALAIPGSAKALLPHIERRLSVEQRDGKPVVVVLDQQGKLSAATLDELKAEFANDTAFAPLIAGSKASGGGAGGAGGGGGAAKGNIGGTKAERTAAIASRFSDLPLN
;
A
#
# COMPACT_ATOMS: atom_id res chain seq x y z
N GLY A 1 20.03 -15.01 -28.38
CA GLY A 1 21.33 -14.87 -27.68
C GLY A 1 21.12 -15.17 -26.21
N THR A 2 21.64 -16.29 -25.73
CA THR A 2 21.34 -16.85 -24.40
C THR A 2 21.95 -16.04 -23.25
N LEU A 3 23.17 -15.51 -23.43
CA LEU A 3 23.86 -14.74 -22.39
C LEU A 3 23.21 -13.39 -22.09
N SER A 4 22.79 -12.65 -23.13
CA SER A 4 22.13 -11.36 -22.95
C SER A 4 20.78 -11.50 -22.26
N THR A 5 20.03 -12.57 -22.55
CA THR A 5 18.78 -12.88 -21.85
C THR A 5 19.06 -13.23 -20.38
N GLN A 6 20.06 -14.07 -20.10
CA GLN A 6 20.43 -14.42 -18.72
C GLN A 6 20.83 -13.21 -17.87
N ILE A 7 21.60 -12.26 -18.41
CA ILE A 7 21.98 -11.05 -17.68
C ILE A 7 20.75 -10.19 -17.38
N ARG A 8 19.80 -10.09 -18.32
CA ARG A 8 18.55 -9.37 -18.12
C ARG A 8 17.71 -10.02 -17.02
N ASP A 9 17.51 -11.33 -17.10
CA ASP A 9 16.70 -12.07 -16.13
C ASP A 9 17.28 -11.98 -14.72
N LEU A 10 18.61 -12.08 -14.58
CA LEU A 10 19.28 -11.90 -13.29
C LEU A 10 19.15 -10.48 -12.74
N THR A 11 19.24 -9.46 -13.61
CA THR A 11 19.14 -8.05 -13.18
C THR A 11 17.72 -7.72 -12.76
N VAL A 12 16.72 -8.10 -13.58
CA VAL A 12 15.30 -7.90 -13.27
C VAL A 12 14.91 -8.68 -12.03
N GLY A 13 15.25 -9.98 -11.96
CA GLY A 13 14.89 -10.83 -10.82
C GLY A 13 15.48 -10.34 -9.51
N ARG A 14 16.72 -9.84 -9.52
CA ARG A 14 17.32 -9.22 -8.33
C ARG A 14 16.57 -7.95 -7.91
N THR A 15 16.35 -7.02 -8.83
CA THR A 15 15.62 -5.77 -8.51
C THR A 15 14.20 -6.05 -8.03
N ALA A 16 13.49 -7.01 -8.65
CA ALA A 16 12.17 -7.43 -8.21
C ALA A 16 12.19 -8.03 -6.80
N THR A 17 13.20 -8.86 -6.50
CA THR A 17 13.39 -9.45 -5.16
C THR A 17 13.63 -8.39 -4.10
N ASP A 18 14.46 -7.39 -4.40
CA ASP A 18 14.75 -6.28 -3.49
C ASP A 18 13.48 -5.45 -3.22
N ILE A 19 12.70 -5.14 -4.26
CA ILE A 19 11.43 -4.42 -4.14
C ILE A 19 10.41 -5.22 -3.32
N ALA A 20 10.21 -6.49 -3.66
CA ALA A 20 9.25 -7.35 -2.98
C ALA A 20 9.59 -7.50 -1.49
N SER A 21 10.87 -7.70 -1.17
CA SER A 21 11.33 -7.85 0.21
C SER A 21 11.21 -6.57 1.03
N ALA A 22 11.36 -5.40 0.40
CA ALA A 22 11.18 -4.11 1.06
C ALA A 22 9.71 -3.77 1.35
N LEU A 23 8.79 -4.24 0.51
CA LEU A 23 7.36 -3.96 0.62
C LEU A 23 6.60 -4.99 1.46
N ALA A 24 6.98 -6.26 1.36
CA ALA A 24 6.23 -7.37 1.92
C ALA A 24 6.44 -7.53 3.43
N ILE A 25 5.42 -8.08 4.10
CA ILE A 25 5.63 -8.66 5.43
C ILE A 25 6.60 -9.85 5.35
N PRO A 26 7.36 -10.14 6.42
CA PRO A 26 8.28 -11.28 6.44
C PRO A 26 7.57 -12.58 6.04
N GLY A 27 8.09 -13.26 5.02
CA GLY A 27 7.56 -14.53 4.51
C GLY A 27 6.56 -14.42 3.35
N SER A 28 6.05 -13.23 3.00
CA SER A 28 5.08 -13.09 1.90
C SER A 28 5.66 -12.55 0.59
N ALA A 29 6.92 -12.10 0.57
CA ALA A 29 7.56 -11.47 -0.61
C ALA A 29 7.43 -12.29 -1.91
N LYS A 30 7.49 -13.63 -1.80
CA LYS A 30 7.37 -14.55 -2.95
C LYS A 30 6.05 -14.40 -3.72
N ALA A 31 4.97 -13.97 -3.05
CA ALA A 31 3.69 -13.74 -3.69
C ALA A 31 3.67 -12.45 -4.55
N LEU A 32 4.50 -11.45 -4.23
CA LEU A 32 4.58 -10.19 -4.99
C LEU A 32 5.52 -10.29 -6.20
N LEU A 33 6.54 -11.16 -6.13
CA LEU A 33 7.55 -11.34 -7.18
C LEU A 33 6.99 -11.43 -8.60
N PRO A 34 6.05 -12.35 -8.94
CA PRO A 34 5.61 -12.51 -10.32
C PRO A 34 4.90 -11.26 -10.87
N HIS A 35 4.29 -10.46 -9.99
CA HIS A 35 3.62 -9.23 -10.39
C HIS A 35 4.61 -8.08 -10.59
N ILE A 36 5.64 -7.98 -9.76
CA ILE A 36 6.69 -6.98 -9.88
C ILE A 36 7.59 -7.27 -11.08
N GLU A 37 8.01 -8.52 -11.28
CA GLU A 37 8.85 -8.94 -12.42
C GLU A 37 8.19 -8.61 -13.76
N ARG A 38 6.87 -8.84 -13.90
CA ARG A 38 6.12 -8.49 -15.11
C ARG A 38 6.07 -6.99 -15.38
N ARG A 39 6.34 -6.15 -14.37
CA ARG A 39 6.37 -4.69 -14.46
C ARG A 39 7.78 -4.14 -14.62
N LEU A 40 8.79 -4.99 -14.79
CA LEU A 40 10.18 -4.58 -14.98
C LEU A 40 10.74 -5.15 -16.29
N SER A 41 11.59 -4.37 -16.92
CA SER A 41 12.37 -4.80 -18.08
C SER A 41 13.76 -4.18 -18.04
N VAL A 42 14.63 -4.60 -18.96
CA VAL A 42 15.97 -4.02 -19.12
C VAL A 42 16.09 -3.45 -20.52
N GLU A 43 16.37 -2.16 -20.58
CA GLU A 43 16.73 -1.48 -21.81
C GLU A 43 18.22 -1.18 -21.86
N GLN A 44 18.74 -1.07 -23.07
CA GLN A 44 20.10 -0.60 -23.31
C GLN A 44 20.06 0.90 -23.54
N ARG A 45 20.52 1.67 -22.55
CA ARG A 45 20.70 3.13 -22.67
C ARG A 45 22.19 3.42 -22.64
N ASP A 46 22.70 4.04 -23.70
CA ASP A 46 24.11 4.37 -23.84
C ASP A 46 25.06 3.16 -23.66
N GLY A 47 24.63 1.99 -24.16
CA GLY A 47 25.39 0.73 -24.05
C GLY A 47 25.39 0.10 -22.65
N LYS A 48 24.60 0.64 -21.70
CA LYS A 48 24.45 0.08 -20.35
C LYS A 48 23.04 -0.49 -20.15
N PRO A 49 22.91 -1.68 -19.55
CA PRO A 49 21.62 -2.22 -19.17
C PRO A 49 21.03 -1.40 -18.01
N VAL A 50 19.87 -0.80 -18.23
CA VAL A 50 19.12 -0.02 -17.25
C VAL A 50 17.77 -0.69 -17.03
N VAL A 51 17.40 -0.87 -15.76
CA VAL A 51 16.06 -1.38 -15.41
C VAL A 51 15.04 -0.28 -15.64
N VAL A 52 14.00 -0.59 -16.40
CA VAL A 52 12.88 0.30 -16.70
C VAL A 52 11.58 -0.31 -16.20
N VAL A 53 10.60 0.54 -15.92
CA VAL A 53 9.26 0.12 -15.49
C VAL A 53 8.36 -0.04 -16.70
N LEU A 54 7.58 -1.11 -16.70
CA LEU A 54 6.51 -1.34 -17.66
C LEU A 54 5.16 -0.94 -17.05
N ASP A 55 4.17 -0.66 -17.89
CA ASP A 55 2.78 -0.50 -17.50
C ASP A 55 2.08 -1.87 -17.32
N GLN A 56 0.79 -1.84 -17.02
CA GLN A 56 -0.02 -3.05 -16.83
C GLN A 56 -0.17 -3.88 -18.12
N GLN A 57 0.04 -3.27 -19.29
CA GLN A 57 -0.01 -3.90 -20.61
C GLN A 57 1.37 -4.41 -21.06
N GLY A 58 2.41 -4.23 -20.25
CA GLY A 58 3.78 -4.64 -20.56
C GLY A 58 4.52 -3.68 -21.52
N LYS A 59 4.03 -2.45 -21.70
CA LYS A 59 4.70 -1.42 -22.50
C LYS A 59 5.54 -0.52 -21.60
N LEU A 60 6.54 0.16 -22.18
CA LEU A 60 7.39 1.09 -21.44
C LEU A 60 6.55 2.18 -20.79
N SER A 61 6.77 2.37 -19.49
CA SER A 61 6.17 3.44 -18.71
C SER A 61 7.21 4.53 -18.41
N ALA A 62 6.73 5.75 -18.20
CA ALA A 62 7.54 6.84 -17.65
C ALA A 62 7.74 6.72 -16.14
N ALA A 63 7.11 5.73 -15.50
CA ALA A 63 7.20 5.50 -14.06
C ALA A 63 8.62 5.12 -13.61
N THR A 64 8.94 5.54 -12.40
CA THR A 64 10.16 5.21 -11.67
C THR A 64 9.95 3.95 -10.80
N LEU A 65 11.05 3.37 -10.33
CA LEU A 65 10.98 2.22 -9.42
C LEU A 65 10.28 2.56 -8.09
N ASP A 66 10.41 3.79 -7.62
CA ASP A 66 9.75 4.22 -6.37
C ASP A 66 8.25 4.46 -6.57
N GLU A 67 7.83 4.96 -7.74
CA GLU A 67 6.42 5.02 -8.10
C GLU A 67 5.83 3.61 -8.27
N LEU A 68 6.57 2.66 -8.85
CA LEU A 68 6.16 1.27 -8.91
C LEU A 68 5.98 0.68 -7.50
N LYS A 69 6.93 0.92 -6.59
CA LYS A 69 6.80 0.50 -5.19
C LYS A 69 5.54 1.08 -4.54
N ALA A 70 5.29 2.36 -4.76
CA ALA A 70 4.11 3.03 -4.23
C ALA A 70 2.82 2.47 -4.84
N GLU A 71 2.80 2.14 -6.13
CA GLU A 71 1.64 1.50 -6.79
C GLU A 71 1.30 0.17 -6.10
N PHE A 72 2.29 -0.71 -5.90
CA PHE A 72 2.09 -1.98 -5.22
C PHE A 72 1.74 -1.84 -3.73
N ALA A 73 2.30 -0.84 -3.04
CA ALA A 73 1.99 -0.59 -1.63
C ALA A 73 0.56 -0.05 -1.42
N ASN A 74 0.02 0.65 -2.41
CA ASN A 74 -1.34 1.22 -2.37
C ASN A 74 -2.40 0.33 -3.03
N ASP A 75 -2.01 -0.76 -3.68
CA ASP A 75 -2.94 -1.71 -4.28
C ASP A 75 -3.66 -2.52 -3.18
N THR A 76 -4.98 -2.36 -3.15
CA THR A 76 -5.86 -3.07 -2.21
C THR A 76 -5.77 -4.59 -2.30
N ALA A 77 -5.44 -5.15 -3.47
CA ALA A 77 -5.31 -6.60 -3.65
C ALA A 77 -4.08 -7.16 -2.91
N PHE A 78 -3.03 -6.35 -2.77
CA PHE A 78 -1.80 -6.73 -2.08
C PHE A 78 -1.76 -6.25 -0.62
N ALA A 79 -2.71 -5.45 -0.17
CA ALA A 79 -2.74 -4.90 1.19
C ALA A 79 -2.44 -5.93 2.30
N PRO A 80 -3.02 -7.16 2.30
CA PRO A 80 -2.73 -8.16 3.34
C PRO A 80 -1.26 -8.66 3.37
N LEU A 81 -0.50 -8.42 2.30
CA LEU A 81 0.87 -8.88 2.12
C LEU A 81 1.90 -7.76 2.34
N ILE A 82 1.48 -6.50 2.42
CA ILE A 82 2.37 -5.33 2.50
C ILE A 82 2.60 -4.93 3.96
N ALA A 83 3.86 -4.76 4.34
CA ALA A 83 4.23 -4.33 5.68
C ALA A 83 3.72 -2.91 5.96
N GLY A 84 2.84 -2.78 6.96
CA GLY A 84 2.27 -1.48 7.34
C GLY A 84 1.33 -0.90 6.29
N SER A 85 0.67 -1.74 5.47
CA SER A 85 -0.27 -1.32 4.44
C SER A 85 -1.28 -0.29 4.98
N LYS A 86 -1.19 0.95 4.50
CA LYS A 86 -2.21 2.01 4.69
C LYS A 86 -3.38 1.88 3.70
N ALA A 87 -3.27 0.97 2.72
CA ALA A 87 -4.38 0.60 1.86
C ALA A 87 -5.51 0.12 2.78
N SER A 88 -6.60 0.88 2.80
CA SER A 88 -7.70 0.81 3.76
C SER A 88 -8.44 -0.54 3.73
N GLY A 89 -7.82 -1.58 4.29
CA GLY A 89 -8.44 -2.86 4.61
C GLY A 89 -9.08 -2.77 5.97
N GLY A 90 -10.33 -2.31 6.02
CA GLY A 90 -11.17 -2.50 7.19
C GLY A 90 -11.35 -3.99 7.46
N GLY A 91 -10.75 -4.48 8.55
CA GLY A 91 -11.16 -5.69 9.27
C GLY A 91 -10.76 -7.04 8.69
N ALA A 92 -9.74 -7.66 9.28
CA ALA A 92 -9.73 -9.08 9.64
C ALA A 92 -8.49 -9.42 10.49
N GLY A 93 -8.69 -9.95 11.70
CA GLY A 93 -7.66 -10.72 12.41
C GLY A 93 -7.18 -10.18 13.76
N GLY A 94 -8.06 -10.19 14.76
CA GLY A 94 -7.71 -9.97 16.16
C GLY A 94 -8.81 -10.45 17.10
N ALA A 95 -9.32 -11.67 16.90
CA ALA A 95 -10.13 -12.35 17.91
C ALA A 95 -9.21 -12.69 19.09
N GLY A 96 -9.13 -11.79 20.07
CA GLY A 96 -8.30 -11.96 21.24
C GLY A 96 -8.43 -10.80 22.22
N GLY A 97 -9.45 -10.87 23.08
CA GLY A 97 -9.46 -10.16 24.36
C GLY A 97 -10.47 -9.02 24.50
N GLY A 98 -11.53 -9.30 25.27
CA GLY A 98 -12.16 -8.33 26.17
C GLY A 98 -13.18 -7.37 25.53
N GLY A 99 -14.45 -7.53 25.92
CA GLY A 99 -15.50 -6.56 25.62
C GLY A 99 -15.16 -5.17 26.14
N GLY A 100 -15.18 -4.19 25.24
CA GLY A 100 -15.14 -2.77 25.57
C GLY A 100 -15.97 -2.04 24.52
N ALA A 101 -17.18 -1.63 24.88
CA ALA A 101 -18.03 -0.81 24.03
C ALA A 101 -17.25 0.42 23.55
N ALA A 102 -17.33 0.74 22.26
CA ALA A 102 -16.77 1.97 21.71
C ALA A 102 -17.37 3.17 22.45
N LYS A 103 -16.55 3.88 23.23
CA LYS A 103 -16.94 5.15 23.85
C LYS A 103 -17.22 6.13 22.71
N GLY A 104 -18.50 6.40 22.46
CA GLY A 104 -18.94 7.32 21.40
C GLY A 104 -18.19 8.65 21.51
N ASN A 105 -17.44 8.99 20.47
CA ASN A 105 -16.64 10.20 20.44
C ASN A 105 -17.55 11.37 20.03
N ILE A 106 -18.31 11.90 20.98
CA ILE A 106 -19.41 12.83 20.68
C ILE A 106 -18.94 14.25 20.29
N GLY A 107 -17.73 14.47 19.75
CA GLY A 107 -17.24 15.76 19.20
C GLY A 107 -17.32 17.03 20.07
N GLY A 108 -16.47 18.03 19.83
CA GLY A 108 -16.61 19.37 20.43
C GLY A 108 -16.44 19.49 21.96
N THR A 109 -16.31 20.73 22.39
CA THR A 109 -16.19 21.18 23.78
C THR A 109 -17.53 21.10 24.52
N LYS A 110 -17.49 21.11 25.85
CA LYS A 110 -18.70 21.14 26.70
C LYS A 110 -19.63 22.30 26.32
N ALA A 111 -19.06 23.45 25.95
CA ALA A 111 -19.81 24.64 25.56
C ALA A 111 -20.61 24.43 24.27
N GLU A 112 -20.00 23.81 23.25
CA GLU A 112 -20.65 23.54 21.97
C GLU A 112 -21.82 22.57 22.13
N ARG A 113 -21.68 21.59 23.03
CA ARG A 113 -22.74 20.62 23.34
C ARG A 113 -23.91 21.28 24.06
N THR A 114 -23.65 22.15 25.03
CA THR A 114 -24.71 22.90 25.74
C THR A 114 -25.46 23.82 24.78
N ALA A 115 -24.76 24.51 23.87
CA ALA A 115 -25.39 25.35 22.85
C ALA A 115 -26.25 24.56 21.85
N ALA A 116 -25.78 23.38 21.44
CA ALA A 116 -26.54 22.50 20.54
C ALA A 116 -27.80 21.92 21.21
N ILE A 117 -27.76 21.63 22.51
CA ILE A 117 -28.92 21.15 23.27
C ILE A 117 -29.92 22.30 23.48
N ALA A 118 -29.45 23.50 23.85
CA ALA A 118 -30.32 24.67 24.07
C ALA A 118 -31.04 25.12 22.79
N SER A 119 -30.40 25.01 21.62
CA SER A 119 -31.05 25.35 20.33
C SER A 119 -32.06 24.29 19.86
N ARG A 120 -31.92 23.04 20.32
CA ARG A 120 -32.82 21.93 19.98
C ARG A 120 -33.99 21.78 20.96
N PHE A 121 -33.83 22.24 22.19
CA PHE A 121 -34.85 22.16 23.25
C PHE A 121 -34.94 23.51 23.96
N SER A 122 -35.78 24.39 23.41
CA SER A 122 -35.99 25.75 23.91
C SER A 122 -36.72 25.84 25.26
N ASP A 123 -37.26 24.72 25.77
CA ASP A 123 -38.10 24.66 27.00
C ASP A 123 -37.45 23.90 28.18
N LEU A 124 -36.13 23.67 28.16
CA LEU A 124 -35.45 23.04 29.31
C LEU A 124 -34.99 24.11 30.31
N PRO A 125 -35.39 24.03 31.61
CA PRO A 125 -34.89 24.96 32.62
C PRO A 125 -33.41 24.69 32.90
N LEU A 126 -32.61 25.75 32.80
CA LEU A 126 -31.21 25.77 33.23
C LEU A 126 -31.18 25.89 34.75
N ASN A 127 -30.84 24.80 35.45
CA ASN A 127 -30.40 24.84 36.84
C ASN A 127 -28.87 24.89 36.90
#